data_AF-A0A0P8A7B2-F1
#
_entry.id   AF-A0A0P8A7B2-F1
#
_cell.length_a   1.000
_cell.length_b   1.000
_cell.length_c   1.000
_cell.angle_alpha   90.00
_cell.angle_beta   90.00
_cell.angle_gamma   90.00
#
_symmetry.space_group_name_H-M   'P 1'
#
loop_
_entity.id
_entity.type
_entity.pdbx_description
1 polymer ?
#
loop_
_entity_poly.entity_id
_entity_poly.type
_entity_poly.pdbx_seq_one_letter_code
_entity_poly.pdbx_strand_id
1 'polypeptide(L)'
;MPKENFNEWPLIDSFGICRQTLLPVYRQPSTNSAMISQLLFGECYQVLAVSTDRQWYRIFHEDSRMGGWISTKSLKEIHKDEYQNFLDQDFQIVTSPIAAIEYMGTNLYLLPGSRLHFSELELFNWQETIGFTGTSRAHAKRADRDELLEIALRYINAPWQAGGRSIFGLDELQGFALIYSIAGYQWSSATLPGRILPFNHAMPGDLFIFHDEDSRQDQFAIYLGMEEVLWMDSRMKVSDLEEWEGFLANNRNKQVVLEARSVFN
;
A
#
# COMPACT_ATOMS: atom_id res chain seq x y z
N MET A 1 29.43 9.07 -0.90
CA MET A 1 29.04 9.70 0.37
C MET A 1 27.89 10.65 0.07
N PRO A 2 26.65 10.37 0.47
CA PRO A 2 25.56 11.33 0.31
C PRO A 2 25.88 12.56 1.15
N LYS A 3 25.72 13.76 0.59
CA LYS A 3 25.85 15.01 1.32
C LYS A 3 24.83 15.01 2.46
N GLU A 4 25.30 14.98 3.69
CA GLU A 4 24.45 15.24 4.86
C GLU A 4 23.90 16.66 4.71
N ASN A 5 22.60 16.77 4.45
CA ASN A 5 21.91 18.05 4.43
C ASN A 5 21.80 18.54 5.87
N PHE A 6 22.55 19.60 6.20
CA PHE A 6 22.56 20.29 7.50
C PHE A 6 21.24 21.00 7.89
N ASN A 7 20.09 20.57 7.36
CA ASN A 7 18.79 21.24 7.53
C ASN A 7 17.76 20.41 8.32
N GLU A 8 18.21 19.39 9.05
CA GLU A 8 17.33 18.50 9.82
C GLU A 8 17.91 18.23 11.20
N TRP A 9 17.03 18.13 12.20
CA TRP A 9 17.42 17.69 13.54
C TRP A 9 17.06 16.21 13.67
N PRO A 10 18.03 15.30 13.82
CA PRO A 10 17.75 13.87 13.93
C PRO A 10 17.00 13.57 15.22
N LEU A 11 16.05 12.66 15.13
CA LEU A 11 15.31 12.12 16.27
C LEU A 11 15.67 10.65 16.44
N ILE A 12 15.84 10.24 17.69
CA ILE A 12 16.14 8.85 18.07
C ILE A 12 14.92 8.33 18.82
N ASP A 13 14.52 7.09 18.53
CA ASP A 13 13.42 6.39 19.23
C ASP A 13 12.08 7.16 19.26
N SER A 14 11.75 7.87 18.18
CA SER A 14 10.46 8.55 18.02
C SER A 14 9.57 7.79 17.03
N PHE A 15 8.33 7.50 17.43
CA PHE A 15 7.41 6.63 16.68
C PHE A 15 6.02 7.24 16.60
N GLY A 16 5.28 6.87 15.56
CA GLY A 16 3.91 7.32 15.36
C GLY A 16 3.03 6.28 14.69
N ILE A 17 1.71 6.51 14.77
CA ILE A 17 0.68 5.71 14.12
C ILE A 17 -0.29 6.61 13.36
N CYS A 18 -0.74 6.18 12.19
CA CYS A 18 -1.77 6.90 11.44
C CYS A 18 -3.13 6.72 12.11
N ARG A 19 -3.74 7.81 12.58
CA ARG A 19 -5.13 7.84 13.11
C ARG A 19 -6.10 8.61 12.21
N GLN A 20 -5.70 8.84 10.97
CA GLN A 20 -6.52 9.43 9.91
C GLN A 20 -6.86 8.34 8.89
N THR A 21 -7.90 8.53 8.08
CA THR A 21 -8.22 7.61 6.98
C THR A 21 -7.04 7.44 6.03
N LEU A 22 -6.43 8.57 5.64
CA LEU A 22 -5.23 8.66 4.83
C LEU A 22 -4.35 9.81 5.33
N LEU A 23 -3.06 9.56 5.48
CA LEU A 23 -2.06 10.56 5.82
C LEU A 23 -1.10 10.74 4.63
N PRO A 24 -1.13 11.88 3.92
CA PRO A 24 -0.24 12.10 2.77
C PRO A 24 1.22 12.19 3.20
N VAL A 25 2.09 11.55 2.43
CA VAL A 25 3.56 11.56 2.60
C VAL A 25 4.19 12.26 1.41
N TYR A 26 5.00 13.29 1.68
CA TYR A 26 5.58 14.17 0.67
C TYR A 26 7.07 13.93 0.45
N ARG A 27 7.56 14.23 -0.76
CA ARG A 27 8.98 14.13 -1.10
C ARG A 27 9.87 15.12 -0.34
N GLN A 28 9.37 16.31 -0.09
CA GLN A 28 10.05 17.43 0.58
C GLN A 28 9.15 18.03 1.67
N PRO A 29 9.71 18.72 2.68
CA PRO A 29 8.95 19.35 3.77
C PRO A 29 8.25 20.63 3.29
N SER A 30 7.29 20.48 2.37
CA SER A 30 6.53 21.58 1.79
C SER A 30 5.20 21.08 1.24
N THR A 31 4.14 21.87 1.38
CA THR A 31 2.84 21.60 0.77
C THR A 31 2.87 21.68 -0.76
N ASN A 32 3.89 22.33 -1.33
CA ASN A 32 4.10 22.39 -2.78
C ASN A 32 4.90 21.19 -3.32
N SER A 33 5.34 20.29 -2.44
CA SER A 33 6.04 19.07 -2.84
C SER A 33 5.08 18.06 -3.46
N ALA A 34 5.59 17.22 -4.35
CA ALA A 34 4.89 16.01 -4.76
C ALA A 34 4.58 15.11 -3.56
N MET A 35 3.34 14.61 -3.51
CA MET A 35 2.97 13.44 -2.70
C MET A 35 3.60 12.20 -3.33
N ILE A 36 4.21 11.35 -2.51
CA ILE A 36 4.93 10.15 -2.96
C ILE A 36 4.32 8.86 -2.44
N SER A 37 3.49 8.94 -1.40
CA SER A 37 2.73 7.84 -0.82
C SER A 37 1.67 8.41 0.12
N GLN A 38 0.86 7.53 0.72
CA GLN A 38 -0.08 7.84 1.78
C GLN A 38 0.01 6.73 2.84
N LEU A 39 -0.12 7.04 4.13
CA LEU A 39 -0.30 6.02 5.16
C LEU A 39 -1.79 5.83 5.44
N LEU A 40 -2.24 4.58 5.52
CA LEU A 40 -3.61 4.22 5.89
C LEU A 40 -3.76 4.17 7.41
N PHE A 41 -4.99 4.32 7.90
CA PHE A 41 -5.30 4.17 9.33
C PHE A 41 -4.65 2.91 9.92
N GLY A 42 -4.02 3.04 11.09
CA GLY A 42 -3.36 1.95 11.80
C GLY A 42 -1.94 1.63 11.33
N GLU A 43 -1.46 2.18 10.21
CA GLU A 43 -0.05 2.02 9.81
C GLU A 43 0.88 2.81 10.73
N CYS A 44 1.98 2.18 11.16
CA CYS A 44 2.96 2.74 12.07
C CYS A 44 4.21 3.23 11.32
N TYR A 45 4.86 4.27 11.82
CA TYR A 45 6.05 4.85 11.21
C TYR A 45 7.05 5.33 12.26
N GLN A 46 8.32 5.30 11.91
CA GLN A 46 9.40 5.89 12.70
C GLN A 46 9.57 7.35 12.30
N VAL A 47 9.79 8.23 13.27
CA VAL A 47 10.12 9.63 13.04
C VAL A 47 11.64 9.78 13.09
N LEU A 48 12.24 10.13 11.95
CA LEU A 48 13.68 10.16 11.77
C LEU A 48 14.28 11.54 12.04
N ALA A 49 13.54 12.60 11.71
CA ALA A 49 14.02 13.96 11.88
C ALA A 49 12.87 14.98 11.86
N VAL A 50 13.17 16.20 12.29
CA VAL A 50 12.29 17.36 12.15
C VAL A 50 12.97 18.44 11.29
N SER A 51 12.19 19.09 10.43
CA SER A 51 12.67 20.22 9.60
C SER A 51 13.09 21.42 10.44
N THR A 52 13.94 22.29 9.89
CA THR A 52 14.41 23.51 10.58
C THR A 52 13.29 24.44 11.05
N ASP A 53 12.21 24.56 10.28
CA ASP A 53 11.01 25.36 10.60
C ASP A 53 10.05 24.67 11.59
N ARG A 54 10.37 23.42 11.98
CA ARG A 54 9.57 22.58 12.88
C ARG A 54 8.13 22.37 12.43
N GLN A 55 7.87 22.45 11.12
CA GLN A 55 6.53 22.19 10.55
C GLN A 55 6.39 20.78 9.98
N TRP A 56 7.49 20.06 9.76
CA TRP A 56 7.51 18.76 9.10
C TRP A 56 8.35 17.73 9.84
N TYR A 57 7.87 16.50 9.84
CA TYR A 57 8.63 15.33 10.29
C TYR A 57 9.02 14.47 9.10
N ARG A 58 10.29 14.09 9.04
CA ARG A 58 10.76 13.03 8.14
C ARG A 58 10.47 11.70 8.80
N ILE A 59 9.72 10.85 8.12
CA ILE A 59 9.29 9.55 8.63
C ILE A 59 9.83 8.41 7.79
N PHE A 60 9.81 7.20 8.35
CA PHE A 60 10.07 5.94 7.67
C PHE A 60 8.97 4.93 7.98
N HIS A 61 8.40 4.34 6.94
CA HIS A 61 7.38 3.30 7.02
C HIS A 61 8.03 1.94 6.78
N GLU A 62 7.93 1.04 7.77
CA GLU A 62 8.67 -0.23 7.81
C GLU A 62 8.26 -1.16 6.66
N ASP A 63 6.95 -1.31 6.40
CA ASP A 63 6.44 -2.31 5.46
C ASP A 63 6.75 -1.94 4.00
N SER A 64 6.53 -0.68 3.63
CA SER A 64 6.85 -0.21 2.28
C SER A 64 8.35 0.07 2.09
N ARG A 65 9.12 0.15 3.20
CA ARG A 65 10.53 0.58 3.20
C ARG A 65 10.71 1.96 2.55
N MET A 66 9.74 2.85 2.73
CA MET A 66 9.75 4.19 2.15
C MET A 66 9.84 5.26 3.24
N GLY A 67 10.56 6.33 2.93
CA GLY A 67 10.62 7.53 3.74
C GLY A 67 10.05 8.74 3.03
N GLY A 68 9.63 9.74 3.81
CA GLY A 68 9.11 11.00 3.28
C GLY A 68 8.74 11.95 4.41
N TRP A 69 7.97 12.98 4.09
CA TRP A 69 7.64 14.06 5.00
C TRP A 69 6.14 14.10 5.30
N ILE A 70 5.80 14.27 6.58
CA ILE A 70 4.42 14.54 7.02
C ILE A 70 4.37 15.86 7.77
N SER A 71 3.21 16.51 7.77
CA SER A 71 3.00 17.69 8.62
C SER A 71 3.04 17.30 10.09
N THR A 72 3.68 18.12 10.91
CA THR A 72 3.66 17.99 12.38
C THR A 72 2.25 17.96 12.98
N LYS A 73 1.28 18.59 12.32
CA LYS A 73 -0.14 18.57 12.72
C LYS A 73 -0.79 17.20 12.63
N SER A 74 -0.22 16.30 11.83
CA SER A 74 -0.74 14.95 11.60
C SER A 74 -0.06 13.90 12.49
N LEU A 75 0.99 14.26 13.23
CA LEU A 75 1.70 13.33 14.07
C LEU A 75 0.81 12.86 15.21
N LYS A 76 0.69 11.55 15.35
CA LYS A 76 0.19 10.91 16.56
C LYS A 76 1.29 10.02 17.10
N GLU A 77 1.97 10.51 18.13
CA GLU A 77 3.05 9.80 18.80
C GLU A 77 2.54 8.56 19.53
N ILE A 78 3.37 7.53 19.56
CA ILE A 78 3.21 6.30 20.34
C ILE A 78 4.54 5.94 20.99
N HIS A 79 4.49 5.19 22.10
CA HIS A 79 5.70 4.70 22.73
C HIS A 79 6.38 3.61 21.90
N LYS A 80 7.69 3.44 22.10
CA LYS A 80 8.48 2.39 21.44
C LYS A 80 7.90 0.99 21.67
N ASP A 81 7.46 0.70 22.88
CA ASP A 81 6.88 -0.60 23.22
C ASP A 81 5.56 -0.84 22.47
N GLU A 82 4.71 0.20 22.32
CA GLU A 82 3.49 0.13 21.52
C GLU A 82 3.81 -0.05 20.03
N TYR A 83 4.82 0.68 19.52
CA TYR A 83 5.27 0.56 18.13
C TYR A 83 5.72 -0.88 17.81
N GLN A 84 6.57 -1.46 18.67
CA GLN A 84 7.00 -2.85 18.49
C GLN A 84 5.82 -3.82 18.62
N ASN A 85 4.93 -3.60 19.57
CA ASN A 85 3.74 -4.42 19.71
C ASN A 85 2.86 -4.41 18.46
N PHE A 86 2.64 -3.25 17.84
CA PHE A 86 1.86 -3.14 16.59
C PHE A 86 2.55 -3.73 15.35
N LEU A 87 3.88 -3.88 15.38
CA LEU A 87 4.62 -4.56 14.32
C LEU A 87 4.64 -6.08 14.49
N ASP A 88 4.70 -6.55 15.75
CA ASP A 88 4.88 -7.97 16.06
C ASP A 88 3.54 -8.72 16.21
N GLN A 89 2.47 -8.03 16.62
CA GLN A 89 1.15 -8.64 16.77
C GLN A 89 0.39 -8.69 15.45
N ASP A 90 -0.45 -9.72 15.31
CA ASP A 90 -1.41 -9.77 14.22
C ASP A 90 -2.47 -8.67 14.39
N PHE A 91 -3.07 -8.28 13.26
CA PHE A 91 -4.09 -7.26 13.18
C PHE A 91 -5.13 -7.63 12.13
N GLN A 92 -6.30 -7.03 12.25
CA GLN A 92 -7.33 -7.11 11.22
C GLN A 92 -7.04 -6.06 10.14
N ILE A 93 -7.09 -6.44 8.88
CA ILE A 93 -6.96 -5.52 7.75
C ILE A 93 -8.32 -5.34 7.08
N VAL A 94 -8.75 -4.09 6.94
CA VAL A 94 -10.01 -3.74 6.28
C VAL A 94 -9.90 -4.11 4.81
N THR A 95 -10.93 -4.76 4.29
CA THR A 95 -11.03 -5.12 2.87
C THR A 95 -12.16 -4.36 2.18
N SER A 96 -13.23 -3.98 2.89
CA SER A 96 -14.38 -3.29 2.29
C SER A 96 -13.99 -1.92 1.70
N PRO A 97 -14.55 -1.50 0.55
CA PRO A 97 -14.22 -0.23 -0.10
C PRO A 97 -14.33 0.99 0.83
N ILE A 98 -15.34 0.99 1.69
CA ILE A 98 -15.48 1.94 2.80
C ILE A 98 -15.97 1.15 4.00
N ALA A 99 -15.31 1.33 5.14
CA ALA A 99 -15.83 0.95 6.45
C ALA A 99 -15.93 2.17 7.35
N ALA A 100 -16.59 2.04 8.50
CA ALA A 100 -16.58 3.05 9.55
C ALA A 100 -16.27 2.42 10.90
N ILE A 101 -15.71 3.21 11.81
CA ILE A 101 -15.60 2.93 13.24
C ILE A 101 -16.07 4.16 14.04
N GLU A 102 -16.51 3.95 15.26
CA GLU A 102 -16.67 5.03 16.23
C GLU A 102 -15.29 5.44 16.76
N TYR A 103 -14.96 6.71 16.58
CA TYR A 103 -13.71 7.31 17.02
C TYR A 103 -13.97 8.69 17.60
N MET A 104 -13.67 8.85 18.90
CA MET A 104 -13.88 10.09 19.66
C MET A 104 -15.32 10.63 19.59
N GLY A 105 -16.32 9.73 19.61
CA GLY A 105 -17.75 10.08 19.56
C GLY A 105 -18.26 10.47 18.16
N THR A 106 -17.48 10.21 17.11
CA THR A 106 -17.86 10.44 15.71
C THR A 106 -17.48 9.25 14.83
N ASN A 107 -18.06 9.16 13.63
CA ASN A 107 -17.65 8.13 12.67
C ASN A 107 -16.34 8.54 11.97
N LEU A 108 -15.35 7.66 12.04
CA LEU A 108 -14.16 7.70 11.19
C LEU A 108 -14.29 6.64 10.11
N TYR A 109 -14.14 7.05 8.84
CA TYR A 109 -14.18 6.12 7.71
C TYR A 109 -12.80 5.51 7.46
N LEU A 110 -12.80 4.23 7.12
CA LEU A 110 -11.61 3.43 6.83
C LEU A 110 -11.69 2.92 5.38
N LEU A 111 -10.52 2.68 4.78
CA LEU A 111 -10.39 2.22 3.41
C LEU A 111 -9.70 0.86 3.37
N PRO A 112 -9.77 0.11 2.25
CA PRO A 112 -9.05 -1.15 2.11
C PRO A 112 -7.56 -0.95 2.42
N GLY A 113 -7.01 -1.80 3.30
CA GLY A 113 -5.64 -1.67 3.81
C GLY A 113 -5.51 -0.99 5.17
N SER A 114 -6.55 -0.34 5.69
CA SER A 114 -6.56 0.15 7.08
C SER A 114 -6.38 -1.01 8.07
N ARG A 115 -5.56 -0.79 9.10
CA ARG A 115 -5.22 -1.78 10.13
C ARG A 115 -5.95 -1.52 11.42
N LEU A 116 -6.48 -2.59 11.97
CA LEU A 116 -7.27 -2.64 13.17
C LEU A 116 -6.52 -3.55 14.15
N HIS A 117 -5.73 -2.91 15.02
CA HIS A 117 -4.89 -3.57 16.01
C HIS A 117 -5.74 -4.05 17.18
N PHE A 118 -6.30 -5.26 17.05
CA PHE A 118 -7.06 -5.96 18.09
C PHE A 118 -6.51 -7.37 18.25
N SER A 119 -6.56 -7.88 19.48
CA SER A 119 -6.23 -9.27 19.76
C SER A 119 -7.48 -10.14 19.60
N GLU A 120 -7.38 -11.29 18.93
CA GLU A 120 -8.46 -12.30 18.93
C GLU A 120 -8.78 -12.85 20.34
N LEU A 121 -7.93 -12.55 21.33
CA LEU A 121 -8.14 -12.89 22.74
C LEU A 121 -9.10 -11.93 23.47
N GLU A 122 -9.63 -10.90 22.80
CA GLU A 122 -10.66 -10.08 23.41
C GLU A 122 -11.91 -10.92 23.67
N LEU A 123 -12.33 -10.98 24.94
CA LEU A 123 -13.53 -11.72 25.38
C LEU A 123 -14.83 -11.18 24.76
N PHE A 124 -14.77 -10.05 24.06
CA PHE A 124 -15.89 -9.33 23.47
C PHE A 124 -15.75 -9.25 21.95
N ASN A 125 -16.88 -9.15 21.26
CA ASN A 125 -16.93 -8.87 19.83
C ASN A 125 -16.33 -7.47 19.57
N TRP A 126 -15.08 -7.41 19.10
CA TRP A 126 -14.38 -6.14 18.88
C TRP A 126 -15.14 -5.26 17.88
N GLN A 127 -15.81 -5.87 16.89
CA GLN A 127 -16.58 -5.13 15.88
C GLN A 127 -17.69 -4.29 16.53
N GLU A 128 -18.44 -4.87 17.47
CA GLU A 128 -19.51 -4.15 18.19
C GLU A 128 -18.93 -3.06 19.08
N THR A 129 -17.80 -3.35 19.73
CA THR A 129 -17.14 -2.42 20.67
C THR A 129 -16.71 -1.12 20.00
N ILE A 130 -16.29 -1.18 18.73
CA ILE A 130 -15.82 0.00 17.98
C ILE A 130 -16.81 0.47 16.91
N GLY A 131 -18.01 -0.12 16.83
CA GLY A 131 -18.99 0.21 15.79
C GLY A 131 -18.47 -0.05 14.36
N PHE A 132 -17.71 -1.12 14.14
CA PHE A 132 -17.13 -1.43 12.83
C PHE A 132 -18.21 -1.84 11.81
N THR A 133 -18.35 -1.07 10.72
CA THR A 133 -19.28 -1.36 9.63
C THR A 133 -18.50 -1.71 8.36
N GLY A 134 -18.07 -2.95 8.20
CA GLY A 134 -17.29 -3.35 7.02
C GLY A 134 -16.87 -4.82 7.04
N THR A 135 -15.96 -5.16 6.12
CA THR A 135 -15.31 -6.46 6.09
C THR A 135 -13.82 -6.31 6.35
N SER A 136 -13.27 -7.27 7.11
CA SER A 136 -11.85 -7.35 7.42
C SER A 136 -11.40 -8.81 7.36
N ARG A 137 -10.08 -9.01 7.35
CA ARG A 137 -9.45 -10.33 7.46
C ARG A 137 -8.25 -10.25 8.40
N ALA A 138 -7.90 -11.36 9.04
CA ALA A 138 -6.63 -11.46 9.78
C ALA A 138 -5.46 -11.35 8.80
N HIS A 139 -4.49 -10.48 9.10
CA HIS A 139 -3.33 -10.27 8.23
C HIS A 139 -2.37 -11.46 8.27
N ALA A 140 -2.24 -12.15 9.41
CA ALA A 140 -1.42 -13.35 9.55
C ALA A 140 -1.86 -14.51 8.65
N LYS A 141 -3.12 -14.54 8.22
CA LYS A 141 -3.61 -15.51 7.24
C LYS A 141 -3.30 -15.01 5.84
N ARG A 142 -2.49 -15.75 5.08
CA ARG A 142 -2.30 -15.47 3.64
C ARG A 142 -3.55 -15.79 2.85
N ALA A 143 -3.92 -14.88 1.96
CA ALA A 143 -5.06 -15.06 1.06
C ALA A 143 -4.77 -16.17 0.05
N ASP A 144 -5.76 -16.97 -0.30
CA ASP A 144 -5.67 -17.85 -1.47
C ASP A 144 -5.84 -17.03 -2.79
N ARG A 145 -5.86 -17.73 -3.93
CA ARG A 145 -5.98 -17.10 -5.25
C ARG A 145 -7.30 -16.33 -5.38
N ASP A 146 -8.40 -16.92 -4.93
CA ASP A 146 -9.72 -16.33 -5.07
C ASP A 146 -9.86 -15.09 -4.16
N GLU A 147 -9.38 -15.16 -2.93
CA GLU A 147 -9.34 -14.03 -2.00
C GLU A 147 -8.44 -12.89 -2.52
N LEU A 148 -7.26 -13.19 -3.09
CA LEU A 148 -6.38 -12.17 -3.70
C LEU A 148 -7.08 -11.46 -4.86
N LEU A 149 -7.72 -12.22 -5.74
CA LEU A 149 -8.47 -11.68 -6.88
C LEU A 149 -9.65 -10.81 -6.40
N GLU A 150 -10.39 -11.25 -5.38
CA GLU A 150 -11.47 -10.45 -4.80
C GLU A 150 -10.95 -9.11 -4.24
N ILE A 151 -9.83 -9.14 -3.51
CA ILE A 151 -9.17 -7.92 -3.00
C ILE A 151 -8.78 -6.99 -4.15
N ALA A 152 -8.16 -7.53 -5.20
CA ALA A 152 -7.70 -6.77 -6.35
C ALA A 152 -8.86 -6.09 -7.10
N LEU A 153 -9.95 -6.84 -7.35
CA LEU A 153 -11.13 -6.35 -8.07
C LEU A 153 -11.86 -5.22 -7.33
N ARG A 154 -11.71 -5.09 -6.01
CA ARG A 154 -12.27 -3.96 -5.24
C ARG A 154 -11.65 -2.61 -5.62
N TYR A 155 -10.50 -2.60 -6.30
CA TYR A 155 -9.86 -1.39 -6.80
C TYR A 155 -10.28 -1.03 -8.22
N ILE A 156 -11.13 -1.81 -8.91
CA ILE A 156 -11.65 -1.44 -10.23
C ILE A 156 -12.23 -0.01 -10.20
N ASN A 157 -11.92 0.77 -11.22
CA ASN A 157 -12.23 2.19 -11.36
C ASN A 157 -11.51 3.16 -10.41
N ALA A 158 -10.65 2.70 -9.51
CA ALA A 158 -9.81 3.61 -8.72
C ALA A 158 -8.98 4.46 -9.69
N PRO A 159 -9.11 5.81 -9.67
CA PRO A 159 -8.45 6.68 -10.62
C PRO A 159 -6.96 6.75 -10.32
N TRP A 160 -6.15 6.91 -11.36
CA TRP A 160 -4.72 7.12 -11.20
C TRP A 160 -4.46 8.44 -10.44
N GLN A 161 -3.63 8.36 -9.40
CA GLN A 161 -3.14 9.51 -8.66
C GLN A 161 -1.71 9.25 -8.21
N ALA A 162 -0.77 10.11 -8.61
CA ALA A 162 0.61 10.01 -8.16
C ALA A 162 0.72 9.95 -6.62
N GLY A 163 1.35 8.90 -6.10
CA GLY A 163 1.50 8.64 -4.67
C GLY A 163 0.22 8.20 -3.94
N GLY A 164 -0.87 7.91 -4.64
CA GLY A 164 -2.13 7.46 -4.06
C GLY A 164 -2.08 6.00 -3.58
N ARG A 165 -2.77 5.69 -2.47
CA ARG A 165 -2.91 4.34 -1.90
C ARG A 165 -4.35 4.02 -1.53
N SER A 166 -5.32 4.45 -2.34
CA SER A 166 -6.74 4.26 -2.05
C SER A 166 -7.63 4.14 -3.27
N ILE A 167 -8.89 3.73 -3.06
CA ILE A 167 -9.92 3.70 -4.12
C ILE A 167 -10.28 5.08 -4.68
N PHE A 168 -9.93 6.18 -4.00
CA PHE A 168 -10.16 7.55 -4.46
C PHE A 168 -8.98 8.13 -5.26
N GLY A 169 -7.87 7.40 -5.31
CA GLY A 169 -6.64 7.83 -5.94
C GLY A 169 -5.57 6.78 -5.67
N LEU A 170 -5.08 6.16 -6.74
CA LEU A 170 -4.18 5.01 -6.68
C LEU A 170 -2.99 5.23 -7.61
N ASP A 171 -1.79 5.14 -7.07
CA ASP A 171 -0.56 4.99 -7.85
C ASP A 171 -0.39 3.51 -8.21
N GLU A 172 0.11 3.20 -9.40
CA GLU A 172 0.20 1.81 -9.88
C GLU A 172 1.06 0.94 -8.94
N LEU A 173 2.32 1.31 -8.74
CA LEU A 173 3.24 0.55 -7.88
C LEU A 173 2.70 0.45 -6.45
N GLN A 174 2.23 1.57 -5.89
CA GLN A 174 1.70 1.57 -4.52
C GLN A 174 0.40 0.76 -4.39
N GLY A 175 -0.43 0.74 -5.43
CA GLY A 175 -1.71 0.04 -5.47
C GLY A 175 -1.54 -1.47 -5.55
N PHE A 176 -0.69 -1.96 -6.46
CA PHE A 176 -0.35 -3.38 -6.50
C PHE A 176 0.32 -3.84 -5.20
N ALA A 177 1.28 -3.07 -4.68
CA ALA A 177 1.90 -3.38 -3.38
C ALA A 177 0.86 -3.45 -2.24
N LEU A 178 -0.12 -2.54 -2.23
CA LEU A 178 -1.20 -2.54 -1.25
C LEU A 178 -2.13 -3.75 -1.39
N ILE A 179 -2.52 -4.14 -2.61
CA ILE A 179 -3.35 -5.33 -2.87
C ILE A 179 -2.66 -6.59 -2.31
N TYR A 180 -1.38 -6.78 -2.64
CA TYR A 180 -0.61 -7.93 -2.13
C TYR A 180 -0.43 -7.86 -0.60
N SER A 181 -0.21 -6.67 -0.03
CA SER A 181 -0.12 -6.49 1.42
C SER A 181 -1.43 -6.82 2.13
N ILE A 182 -2.60 -6.41 1.61
CA ILE A 182 -3.92 -6.80 2.17
C ILE A 182 -4.10 -8.31 2.14
N ALA A 183 -3.57 -8.97 1.09
CA ALA A 183 -3.58 -10.41 0.93
C ALA A 183 -2.54 -11.16 1.80
N GLY A 184 -1.71 -10.45 2.58
CA GLY A 184 -0.68 -11.03 3.45
C GLY A 184 0.63 -11.39 2.75
N TYR A 185 0.89 -10.81 1.57
CA TYR A 185 2.11 -10.99 0.79
C TYR A 185 2.96 -9.72 0.80
N GLN A 186 4.24 -9.86 1.12
CA GLN A 186 5.14 -8.72 1.24
C GLN A 186 5.55 -8.18 -0.14
N TRP A 187 5.30 -6.89 -0.36
CA TRP A 187 5.85 -6.10 -1.46
C TRP A 187 6.42 -4.81 -0.87
N SER A 188 7.71 -4.59 -1.05
CA SER A 188 8.40 -3.37 -0.59
C SER A 188 9.19 -2.72 -1.72
N SER A 189 9.73 -1.52 -1.48
CA SER A 189 10.63 -0.85 -2.43
C SER A 189 11.89 -1.66 -2.77
N ALA A 190 12.26 -2.65 -1.95
CA ALA A 190 13.44 -3.49 -2.14
C ALA A 190 13.14 -4.86 -2.75
N THR A 191 11.88 -5.33 -2.72
CA THR A 191 11.53 -6.72 -3.03
C THR A 191 10.14 -6.84 -3.65
N LEU A 192 10.08 -7.47 -4.83
CA LEU A 192 8.84 -7.90 -5.47
C LEU A 192 8.30 -9.19 -4.81
N PRO A 193 6.97 -9.38 -4.77
CA PRO A 193 6.37 -10.56 -4.17
C PRO A 193 6.55 -11.79 -5.06
N GLY A 194 6.54 -12.97 -4.45
CA GLY A 194 6.49 -14.25 -5.16
C GLY A 194 7.77 -14.65 -5.89
N ARG A 195 7.72 -15.81 -6.54
CA ARG A 195 8.80 -16.40 -7.33
C ARG A 195 8.52 -16.25 -8.82
N ILE A 196 9.58 -16.10 -9.62
CA ILE A 196 9.47 -16.10 -11.08
C ILE A 196 8.96 -17.47 -11.56
N LEU A 197 8.08 -17.48 -12.54
CA LEU A 197 7.62 -18.68 -13.23
C LEU A 197 7.62 -18.48 -14.75
N PRO A 198 7.69 -19.58 -15.52
CA PRO A 198 7.40 -19.55 -16.95
C PRO A 198 5.99 -19.03 -17.24
N PHE A 199 5.85 -18.16 -18.24
CA PHE A 199 4.57 -17.53 -18.59
C PHE A 199 3.48 -18.54 -18.96
N ASN A 200 3.84 -19.65 -19.59
CA ASN A 200 2.92 -20.75 -19.92
C ASN A 200 2.39 -21.53 -18.69
N HIS A 201 2.93 -21.28 -17.50
CA HIS A 201 2.44 -21.84 -16.24
C HIS A 201 1.65 -20.82 -15.42
N ALA A 202 1.40 -19.62 -15.96
CA ALA A 202 0.64 -18.58 -15.27
C ALA A 202 -0.79 -19.04 -14.95
N MET A 203 -1.22 -18.72 -13.74
CA MET A 203 -2.55 -19.01 -13.22
C MET A 203 -3.21 -17.74 -12.66
N PRO A 204 -4.55 -17.68 -12.58
CA PRO A 204 -5.26 -16.54 -12.00
C PRO A 204 -4.70 -16.14 -10.62
N GLY A 205 -4.40 -14.86 -10.43
CA GLY A 205 -3.76 -14.29 -9.25
C GLY A 205 -2.24 -14.12 -9.37
N ASP A 206 -1.60 -14.59 -10.45
CA ASP A 206 -0.19 -14.34 -10.71
C ASP A 206 0.03 -12.89 -11.18
N LEU A 207 1.19 -12.34 -10.81
CA LEU A 207 1.63 -10.99 -11.16
C LEU A 207 2.37 -11.04 -12.49
N PHE A 208 1.94 -10.23 -13.46
CA PHE A 208 2.70 -9.92 -14.66
C PHE A 208 3.38 -8.57 -14.50
N ILE A 209 4.63 -8.51 -14.93
CA ILE A 209 5.46 -7.32 -14.90
C ILE A 209 6.02 -7.11 -16.29
N PHE A 210 5.75 -5.93 -16.84
CA PHE A 210 6.37 -5.47 -18.06
C PHE A 210 7.51 -4.53 -17.70
N HIS A 211 8.74 -4.92 -18.05
CA HIS A 211 9.92 -4.10 -17.86
C HIS A 211 10.21 -3.29 -19.14
N ASP A 212 10.10 -1.96 -19.06
CA ASP A 212 10.61 -1.07 -20.10
C ASP A 212 12.08 -0.74 -19.79
N GLU A 213 13.00 -1.39 -20.51
CA GLU A 213 14.45 -1.19 -20.33
C GLU A 213 14.91 0.27 -20.53
N ASP A 214 14.12 1.07 -21.25
CA ASP A 214 14.45 2.46 -21.59
C ASP A 214 13.87 3.50 -20.64
N SER A 215 12.59 3.39 -20.25
CA SER A 215 12.08 4.27 -19.19
C SER A 215 12.56 3.86 -17.80
N ARG A 216 12.97 2.60 -17.63
CA ARG A 216 13.17 1.96 -16.31
C ARG A 216 11.92 2.05 -15.44
N GLN A 217 10.75 2.05 -16.08
CA GLN A 217 9.46 1.99 -15.40
C GLN A 217 8.85 0.62 -15.65
N ASP A 218 8.49 -0.03 -14.56
CA ASP A 218 7.76 -1.28 -14.61
C ASP A 218 6.26 -0.96 -14.71
N GLN A 219 5.53 -1.78 -15.47
CA GLN A 219 4.07 -1.79 -15.50
C GLN A 219 3.59 -3.13 -14.97
N PHE A 220 2.48 -3.12 -14.23
CA PHE A 220 2.02 -4.28 -13.47
C PHE A 220 0.61 -4.69 -13.88
N ALA A 221 0.37 -5.99 -13.88
CA ALA A 221 -0.95 -6.55 -14.08
C ALA A 221 -1.14 -7.80 -13.21
N ILE A 222 -2.36 -8.07 -12.74
CA ILE A 222 -2.73 -9.35 -12.15
C ILE A 222 -3.48 -10.16 -13.19
N TYR A 223 -3.01 -11.37 -13.49
CA TYR A 223 -3.70 -12.28 -14.40
C TYR A 223 -4.99 -12.79 -13.77
N LEU A 224 -6.11 -12.68 -14.48
CA LEU A 224 -7.43 -13.10 -13.99
C LEU A 224 -7.86 -14.47 -14.54
N GLY A 225 -7.10 -15.02 -15.49
CA GLY A 225 -7.51 -16.19 -16.27
C GLY A 225 -8.21 -15.79 -17.56
N MET A 226 -8.43 -16.76 -18.46
CA MET A 226 -9.15 -16.56 -19.73
C MET A 226 -8.63 -15.37 -20.55
N GLU A 227 -7.31 -15.16 -20.55
CA GLU A 227 -6.65 -14.04 -21.23
C GLU A 227 -7.04 -12.65 -20.69
N GLU A 228 -7.67 -12.55 -19.51
CA GLU A 228 -7.97 -11.27 -18.86
C GLU A 228 -6.89 -10.87 -17.85
N VAL A 229 -6.68 -9.57 -17.73
CA VAL A 229 -5.75 -8.96 -16.77
C VAL A 229 -6.38 -7.74 -16.08
N LEU A 230 -6.09 -7.58 -14.79
CA LEU A 230 -6.35 -6.35 -14.06
C LEU A 230 -5.10 -5.47 -14.07
N TRP A 231 -5.20 -4.26 -14.61
CA TRP A 231 -4.07 -3.34 -14.77
C TRP A 231 -4.52 -1.89 -14.72
N MET A 232 -3.56 -0.96 -14.72
CA MET A 232 -3.84 0.47 -14.58
C MET A 232 -3.52 1.25 -15.86
N ASP A 233 -4.52 1.97 -16.36
CA ASP A 233 -4.38 3.02 -17.37
C ASP A 233 -5.41 4.12 -17.08
N SER A 234 -4.94 5.25 -16.56
CA SER A 234 -5.73 6.36 -15.98
C SER A 234 -6.67 5.98 -14.82
N ARG A 235 -7.00 4.70 -14.68
CA ARG A 235 -7.71 4.04 -13.59
C ARG A 235 -7.39 2.55 -13.62
N MET A 236 -7.64 1.85 -12.52
CA MET A 236 -7.61 0.39 -12.52
C MET A 236 -8.77 -0.16 -13.38
N LYS A 237 -8.49 -1.08 -14.30
CA LYS A 237 -9.47 -1.68 -15.21
C LYS A 237 -9.13 -3.15 -15.51
N VAL A 238 -10.13 -3.87 -16.01
CA VAL A 238 -9.98 -5.22 -16.57
C VAL A 238 -10.05 -5.10 -18.09
N SER A 239 -9.13 -5.76 -18.78
CA SER A 239 -9.19 -5.98 -20.24
C SER A 239 -8.61 -7.34 -20.58
N ASP A 240 -8.66 -7.72 -21.86
CA ASP A 240 -7.85 -8.81 -22.37
C ASP A 240 -6.35 -8.44 -22.36
N LEU A 241 -5.52 -9.49 -22.43
CA LEU A 241 -4.06 -9.42 -22.42
C LEU A 241 -3.53 -8.70 -23.66
N GLU A 242 -4.18 -8.88 -24.81
CA GLU A 242 -3.79 -8.23 -26.07
C GLU A 242 -3.93 -6.70 -26.00
N GLU A 243 -4.98 -6.18 -25.35
CA GLU A 243 -5.17 -4.74 -25.12
C GLU A 243 -4.05 -4.19 -24.23
N TRP A 244 -3.69 -4.90 -23.15
CA TRP A 244 -2.60 -4.47 -22.27
C TRP A 244 -1.25 -4.49 -23.00
N GLU A 245 -0.93 -5.58 -23.70
CA GLU A 245 0.28 -5.67 -24.52
C GLU A 245 0.32 -4.58 -25.61
N GLY A 246 -0.82 -4.32 -26.25
CA GLY A 246 -0.99 -3.26 -27.24
C GLY A 246 -0.79 -1.86 -26.66
N PHE A 247 -1.28 -1.58 -25.46
CA PHE A 247 -1.01 -0.34 -24.72
C PHE A 247 0.49 -0.15 -24.46
N LEU A 248 1.17 -1.22 -24.07
CA LEU A 248 2.61 -1.20 -23.79
C LEU A 248 3.43 -1.01 -25.07
N ALA A 249 3.05 -1.68 -26.16
CA ALA A 249 3.72 -1.58 -27.46
C ALA A 249 3.51 -0.22 -28.15
N ASN A 250 2.29 0.33 -28.10
CA ASN A 250 1.99 1.65 -28.66
C ASN A 250 2.74 2.78 -27.96
N ASN A 251 3.18 2.55 -26.73
CA ASN A 251 3.96 3.52 -25.97
C ASN A 251 5.46 3.53 -26.31
N ARG A 252 6.04 2.54 -27.04
CA ARG A 252 7.43 2.58 -27.59
C ARG A 252 7.77 1.41 -28.54
N ASN A 253 8.57 1.68 -29.58
CA ASN A 253 9.42 0.68 -30.26
C ASN A 253 10.55 0.26 -29.30
N LYS A 254 10.53 -0.91 -28.63
CA LYS A 254 11.65 -1.37 -27.79
C LYS A 254 11.62 -2.84 -27.34
N GLN A 255 12.78 -3.35 -26.90
CA GLN A 255 12.97 -4.68 -26.32
C GLN A 255 12.13 -4.81 -25.05
N VAL A 256 11.23 -5.78 -25.06
CA VAL A 256 10.28 -6.03 -23.97
C VAL A 256 10.70 -7.30 -23.23
N VAL A 257 10.68 -7.22 -21.90
CA VAL A 257 10.77 -8.41 -21.04
C VAL A 257 9.50 -8.49 -20.20
N LEU A 258 8.71 -9.52 -20.47
CA LEU A 258 7.54 -9.88 -19.66
C LEU A 258 7.99 -10.91 -18.61
N GLU A 259 7.81 -10.56 -17.34
CA GLU A 259 8.07 -11.44 -16.20
C GLU A 259 6.75 -11.86 -15.56
N ALA A 260 6.59 -13.15 -15.27
CA ALA A 260 5.49 -13.67 -14.46
C ALA A 260 6.00 -14.09 -13.09
N ARG A 261 5.28 -13.70 -12.03
CA ARG A 261 5.58 -14.06 -10.63
C ARG A 261 4.35 -14.64 -9.94
N SER A 262 4.56 -15.65 -9.10
CA SER A 262 3.50 -16.23 -8.28
C SER A 262 3.88 -16.20 -6.82
N VAL A 263 2.95 -15.71 -6.00
CA VAL A 263 3.03 -15.80 -4.52
C VAL A 263 2.54 -17.15 -3.99
N PHE A 264 1.97 -17.97 -4.87
CA PHE A 264 1.44 -19.28 -4.55
C PHE A 264 2.47 -20.37 -4.87
N ASN A 265 2.45 -21.44 -4.08
CA ASN A 265 3.34 -22.59 -4.24
C ASN A 265 2.82 -23.62 -5.22
#